data_AF-A0A933Q4D5-F1
#
_entry.id   AF-A0A933Q4D5-F1
#
_cell.length_a   1.000
_cell.length_b   1.000
_cell.length_c   1.000
_cell.angle_alpha   90.00
_cell.angle_beta   90.00
_cell.angle_gamma   90.00
#
_symmetry.space_group_name_H-M   'P 1'
#
loop_
_entity.id
_entity.type
_entity.pdbx_description
1 polymer ?
#
loop_
_entity_poly.entity_id
_entity_poly.type
_entity_poly.pdbx_seq_one_letter_code
_entity_poly.pdbx_strand_id
1 'polypeptide(L)'
;MNIKPGQTVMTGEGAEAIYIIGPDAFLQREKTKITFEDSAGAQVMRIITGRVLSVFGKGRERTRNLQLTTPTATIGIRGTGCYIEAEEARTYFCLCYGEAEAVPNGDPKQKETIRTTHHEHPIYINATGDRMMAPATVINHTDAELTMLENTVGRWPPFQQGSRY
;
A
#
# COMPACT_ATOMS: atom_id res chain seq x y z
N MET A 1 -10.75 -4.64 -16.47
CA MET A 1 -9.67 -5.59 -16.82
C MET A 1 -9.59 -6.63 -15.72
N ASN A 2 -9.42 -7.92 -16.02
CA ASN A 2 -9.26 -8.93 -14.99
C ASN A 2 -7.77 -9.27 -14.84
N ILE A 3 -7.17 -8.92 -13.71
CA ILE A 3 -5.76 -9.23 -13.38
C ILE A 3 -5.74 -10.57 -12.65
N LYS A 4 -5.06 -11.56 -13.22
CA LYS A 4 -4.92 -12.92 -12.68
C LYS A 4 -3.64 -13.04 -11.86
N PRO A 5 -3.55 -14.00 -10.92
CA PRO A 5 -2.30 -14.34 -10.26
C PRO A 5 -1.17 -14.62 -11.27
N GLY A 6 0.02 -14.13 -10.99
CA GLY A 6 1.20 -14.12 -11.85
C GLY A 6 1.27 -12.94 -12.83
N GLN A 7 0.21 -12.13 -12.98
CA GLN A 7 0.23 -11.00 -13.91
C GLN A 7 0.86 -9.75 -13.29
N THR A 8 1.43 -8.92 -14.16
CA THR A 8 2.15 -7.70 -13.79
C THR A 8 1.55 -6.48 -14.48
N VAL A 9 1.40 -5.38 -13.75
CA VAL A 9 1.06 -4.06 -14.28
C VAL A 9 2.31 -3.18 -14.24
N MET A 10 2.62 -2.54 -15.36
CA MET A 10 3.81 -1.69 -15.52
C MET A 10 3.44 -0.33 -16.11
N THR A 11 4.03 0.71 -15.54
CA THR A 11 3.95 2.10 -16.03
C THR A 11 5.34 2.55 -16.46
N GLY A 12 5.41 3.20 -17.63
CA GLY A 12 6.64 3.81 -18.15
C GLY A 12 6.96 5.16 -17.51
N GLU A 13 7.94 5.85 -18.05
CA GLU A 13 8.28 7.23 -17.68
C GLU A 13 7.13 8.19 -18.03
N GLY A 14 6.79 9.09 -17.11
CA GLY A 14 5.67 10.04 -17.24
C GLY A 14 4.27 9.42 -17.28
N ALA A 15 4.15 8.09 -17.15
CA ALA A 15 2.88 7.38 -17.25
C ALA A 15 2.24 7.18 -15.87
N GLU A 16 0.92 7.29 -15.80
CA GLU A 16 0.14 6.90 -14.64
C GLU A 16 -0.99 5.95 -15.03
N ALA A 17 -1.43 5.11 -14.08
CA ALA A 17 -2.55 4.23 -14.28
C ALA A 17 -3.45 4.19 -13.04
N ILE A 18 -4.76 4.30 -13.26
CA ILE A 18 -5.78 3.99 -12.25
C ILE A 18 -6.48 2.70 -12.66
N TYR A 19 -6.53 1.74 -11.75
CA TYR A 19 -7.21 0.48 -12.02
C TYR A 19 -7.81 -0.12 -10.75
N ILE A 20 -8.82 -0.97 -10.96
CA ILE A 20 -9.61 -1.61 -9.92
C ILE A 20 -9.43 -3.13 -10.05
N ILE A 21 -9.14 -3.80 -8.93
CA ILE A 21 -9.10 -5.26 -8.82
C ILE A 21 -10.08 -5.68 -7.74
N GLY A 22 -11.25 -6.15 -8.16
CA GLY A 22 -12.37 -6.45 -7.27
C GLY A 22 -12.70 -5.26 -6.37
N PRO A 23 -12.58 -5.39 -5.04
CA PRO A 23 -12.83 -4.30 -4.08
C PRO A 23 -11.68 -3.29 -3.89
N ASP A 24 -10.57 -3.41 -4.60
CA ASP A 24 -9.36 -2.60 -4.38
C ASP A 24 -9.10 -1.68 -5.55
N ALA A 25 -8.58 -0.49 -5.27
CA ALA A 25 -8.23 0.50 -6.29
C ALA A 25 -6.81 1.02 -6.09
N PHE A 26 -6.14 1.29 -7.21
CA PHE A 26 -4.74 1.63 -7.26
C PHE A 26 -4.53 2.85 -8.16
N LEU A 27 -3.72 3.79 -7.71
CA LEU A 27 -3.17 4.88 -8.50
C LEU A 27 -1.65 4.66 -8.57
N GLN A 28 -1.23 4.05 -9.67
CA GLN A 28 0.15 3.67 -9.95
C GLN A 28 0.85 4.80 -10.71
N ARG A 29 1.98 5.26 -10.16
CA ARG A 29 2.82 6.33 -10.76
C ARG A 29 3.74 5.78 -11.83
N GLU A 30 4.50 6.65 -12.47
CA GLU A 30 5.52 6.28 -13.44
C GLU A 30 6.54 5.27 -12.90
N LYS A 31 7.20 4.55 -13.82
CA LYS A 31 8.30 3.61 -13.52
C LYS A 31 7.96 2.61 -12.42
N THR A 32 6.70 2.21 -12.34
CA THR A 32 6.20 1.30 -11.30
C THR A 32 5.95 -0.08 -11.89
N LYS A 33 6.36 -1.12 -11.18
CA LYS A 33 6.15 -2.51 -11.57
C LYS A 33 5.55 -3.29 -10.40
N ILE A 34 4.32 -3.76 -10.58
CA ILE A 34 3.57 -4.50 -9.55
C ILE A 34 3.15 -5.85 -10.11
N THR A 35 3.50 -6.93 -9.42
CA THR A 35 3.09 -8.29 -9.73
C THR A 35 2.08 -8.76 -8.68
N PHE A 36 0.97 -9.35 -9.13
CA PHE A 36 -0.07 -9.88 -8.25
C PHE A 36 0.03 -11.41 -8.22
N GLU A 37 0.15 -12.00 -7.04
CA GLU A 37 0.42 -13.42 -6.83
C GLU A 37 -0.54 -14.00 -5.77
N ASP A 38 -0.66 -15.32 -5.74
CA ASP A 38 -1.21 -16.05 -4.60
C ASP A 38 -0.07 -16.89 -4.00
N SER A 39 0.11 -16.82 -2.68
CA SER A 39 1.15 -17.58 -1.98
C SER A 39 0.62 -18.08 -0.64
N ALA A 40 0.66 -19.40 -0.42
CA ALA A 40 0.22 -20.05 0.81
C ALA A 40 -1.17 -19.59 1.33
N GLY A 41 -2.10 -19.30 0.41
CA GLY A 41 -3.45 -18.81 0.76
C GLY A 41 -3.52 -17.31 1.11
N ALA A 42 -2.45 -16.56 0.90
CA ALA A 42 -2.43 -15.09 0.92
C ALA A 42 -2.45 -14.53 -0.50
N GLN A 43 -3.20 -13.44 -0.70
CA GLN A 43 -3.06 -12.58 -1.87
C GLN A 43 -1.81 -11.73 -1.66
N VAL A 44 -0.92 -11.69 -2.64
CA VAL A 44 0.34 -10.96 -2.56
C VAL A 44 0.40 -9.92 -3.67
N MET A 45 0.60 -8.66 -3.28
CA MET A 45 0.91 -7.57 -4.18
C MET A 45 2.40 -7.23 -4.04
N ARG A 46 3.21 -7.63 -5.02
CA ARG A 46 4.65 -7.40 -5.04
C ARG A 46 4.98 -6.14 -5.80
N ILE A 47 5.33 -5.07 -5.09
CA ILE A 47 5.85 -3.83 -5.67
C ILE A 47 7.36 -3.99 -5.83
N ILE A 48 7.81 -4.18 -7.08
CA ILE A 48 9.22 -4.40 -7.38
C ILE A 48 9.99 -3.07 -7.36
N THR A 49 9.38 -2.02 -7.88
CA THR A 49 9.93 -0.66 -7.93
C THR A 49 8.80 0.33 -8.20
N GLY A 50 9.02 1.60 -7.87
CA GLY A 50 8.13 2.71 -8.19
C GLY A 50 7.17 3.05 -7.05
N ARG A 51 6.04 3.68 -7.38
CA ARG A 51 5.16 4.33 -6.39
C ARG A 51 3.70 4.04 -6.67
N VAL A 52 2.94 3.81 -5.60
CA VAL A 52 1.51 3.49 -5.72
C VAL A 52 0.73 3.96 -4.51
N LEU A 53 -0.38 4.66 -4.76
CA LEU A 53 -1.44 4.88 -3.76
C LEU A 53 -2.46 3.76 -3.91
N SER A 54 -2.82 3.10 -2.81
CA SER A 54 -3.72 1.95 -2.82
C SER A 54 -4.80 2.09 -1.76
N VAL A 55 -6.03 1.72 -2.10
CA VAL A 55 -7.15 1.63 -1.15
C VAL A 55 -7.76 0.24 -1.21
N PHE A 56 -7.77 -0.42 -0.06
CA PHE A 56 -8.14 -1.81 0.08
C PHE A 56 -9.48 -1.93 0.79
N GLY A 57 -10.43 -2.64 0.17
CA GLY A 57 -11.69 -2.95 0.82
C GLY A 57 -11.53 -3.84 2.05
N LYS A 58 -12.53 -3.86 2.93
CA LYS A 58 -12.63 -4.88 3.97
C LYS A 58 -13.27 -6.14 3.40
N GLY A 59 -12.80 -7.32 3.81
CA GLY A 59 -13.50 -8.57 3.48
C GLY A 59 -14.83 -8.63 4.24
N ARG A 60 -15.94 -8.83 3.52
CA ARG A 60 -17.29 -8.84 4.14
C ARG A 60 -17.57 -10.12 4.93
N GLU A 61 -16.98 -11.25 4.51
CA GLU A 61 -17.27 -12.58 5.09
C GLU A 61 -16.04 -13.26 5.69
N ARG A 62 -14.82 -12.84 5.32
CA ARG A 62 -13.56 -13.37 5.87
C ARG A 62 -12.56 -12.25 6.05
N THR A 63 -11.73 -12.36 7.09
CA THR A 63 -10.54 -11.53 7.26
C THR A 63 -9.68 -11.63 6.01
N ARG A 64 -9.32 -10.49 5.43
CA ARG A 64 -8.42 -10.48 4.28
C ARG A 64 -7.03 -10.94 4.70
N ASN A 65 -6.45 -11.77 3.85
CA ASN A 65 -5.06 -12.17 3.92
C ASN A 65 -4.32 -11.54 2.73
N LEU A 66 -4.15 -10.22 2.79
CA LEU A 66 -3.43 -9.45 1.77
C LEU A 66 -2.07 -9.04 2.32
N GLN A 67 -1.02 -9.34 1.58
CA GLN A 67 0.35 -8.92 1.87
C GLN A 67 0.87 -8.04 0.74
N LEU A 68 1.45 -6.90 1.10
CA LEU A 68 2.25 -6.09 0.20
C LEU A 68 3.70 -6.47 0.41
N THR A 69 4.43 -6.75 -0.67
CA THR A 69 5.86 -7.05 -0.59
C THR A 69 6.63 -6.03 -1.41
N THR A 70 7.72 -5.56 -0.84
CA THR A 70 8.68 -4.62 -1.43
C THR A 70 10.08 -5.21 -1.30
N PRO A 71 11.13 -4.62 -1.91
CA PRO A 71 12.49 -5.09 -1.70
C PRO A 71 12.89 -5.16 -0.22
N THR A 72 12.38 -4.24 0.61
CA THR A 72 12.83 -4.09 2.00
C THR A 72 11.83 -4.53 3.07
N ALA A 73 10.57 -4.79 2.71
CA ALA A 73 9.54 -5.12 3.69
C ALA A 73 8.43 -6.03 3.16
N THR A 74 7.81 -6.75 4.09
CA THR A 74 6.49 -7.36 3.94
C THR A 74 5.50 -6.63 4.85
N ILE A 75 4.35 -6.24 4.30
CA ILE A 75 3.34 -5.44 5.00
C ILE A 75 1.99 -6.15 4.93
N GLY A 76 1.48 -6.60 6.07
CA GLY A 76 0.15 -7.20 6.17
C GLY A 76 -0.93 -6.13 6.25
N ILE A 77 -1.91 -6.16 5.34
CA ILE A 77 -2.96 -5.14 5.23
C ILE A 77 -4.34 -5.70 5.61
N ARG A 78 -5.08 -4.95 6.44
CA ARG A 78 -6.46 -5.28 6.87
C ARG A 78 -7.46 -4.18 6.50
N GLY A 79 -7.67 -3.95 5.19
CA GLY A 79 -8.67 -3.00 4.68
C GLY A 79 -8.37 -1.54 5.05
N THR A 80 -7.40 -0.95 4.34
CA THR A 80 -6.74 0.32 4.66
C THR A 80 -6.54 1.17 3.40
N GLY A 81 -6.12 2.43 3.58
CA GLY A 81 -5.47 3.21 2.53
C GLY A 81 -3.99 3.36 2.84
N CYS A 82 -3.11 3.15 1.85
CA CYS A 82 -1.69 3.39 2.02
C CYS A 82 -1.00 3.89 0.75
N TYR A 83 0.13 4.57 0.93
CA TYR A 83 1.05 4.97 -0.12
C TYR A 83 2.41 4.30 0.07
N ILE A 84 2.98 3.81 -1.03
CA ILE A 84 4.29 3.14 -1.06
C ILE A 84 5.16 3.78 -2.12
N GLU A 85 6.43 4.04 -1.79
CA GLU A 85 7.52 4.16 -2.77
C GLU A 85 8.55 3.06 -2.50
N ALA A 86 8.77 2.19 -3.48
CA ALA A 86 9.68 1.05 -3.38
C ALA A 86 10.96 1.29 -4.19
N GLU A 87 12.08 1.30 -3.49
CA GLU A 87 13.44 1.32 -4.02
C GLU A 87 14.19 0.09 -3.48
N GLU A 88 15.31 -0.28 -4.10
CA GLU A 88 16.11 -1.43 -3.66
C GLU A 88 16.64 -1.24 -2.22
N ALA A 89 17.10 -0.03 -1.90
CA ALA A 89 17.71 0.28 -0.61
C ALA A 89 16.68 0.57 0.50
N ARG A 90 15.47 1.00 0.14
CA ARG A 90 14.44 1.43 1.10
C ARG A 90 13.03 1.41 0.51
N THR A 91 12.06 1.30 1.40
CA THR A 91 10.64 1.51 1.11
C THR A 91 10.13 2.68 1.94
N TYR A 92 9.52 3.67 1.29
CA TYR A 92 8.64 4.61 1.99
C TYR A 92 7.27 3.99 2.15
N PHE A 93 6.70 4.06 3.35
CA PHE A 93 5.35 3.58 3.64
C PHE A 93 4.59 4.62 4.47
N CYS A 94 3.48 5.10 3.92
CA CYS A 94 2.50 5.85 4.68
C CYS A 94 1.22 5.02 4.80
N LEU A 95 0.86 4.62 6.02
CA LEU A 95 -0.48 4.12 6.29
C LEU A 95 -1.41 5.33 6.44
N CYS A 96 -2.17 5.65 5.40
CA CYS A 96 -3.05 6.81 5.40
C CYS A 96 -4.16 6.68 6.44
N TYR A 97 -4.76 5.50 6.54
CA TYR A 97 -5.72 5.14 7.58
C TYR A 97 -5.84 3.62 7.72
N GLY A 98 -6.23 3.16 8.91
CA GLY A 98 -6.51 1.76 9.21
C GLY A 98 -5.40 1.11 10.02
N GLU A 99 -5.11 -0.16 9.76
CA GLU A 99 -4.13 -0.95 10.49
C GLU A 99 -3.26 -1.79 9.53
N ALA A 100 -1.95 -1.77 9.74
CA ALA A 100 -0.99 -2.61 9.05
C ALA A 100 0.06 -3.18 10.01
N GLU A 101 0.59 -4.36 9.71
CA GLU A 101 1.81 -4.89 10.33
C GLU A 101 2.95 -4.79 9.33
N ALA A 102 3.94 -3.96 9.61
CA ALA A 102 5.14 -3.79 8.79
C ALA A 102 6.27 -4.67 9.34
N VAL A 103 6.84 -5.52 8.48
CA VAL A 103 7.94 -6.42 8.82
C VAL A 103 9.12 -6.12 7.89
N PRO A 104 10.21 -5.50 8.39
CA PRO A 104 11.41 -5.29 7.59
C PRO A 104 12.10 -6.63 7.28
N ASN A 105 12.52 -6.81 6.03
CA ASN A 105 13.10 -8.07 5.54
C ASN A 105 14.47 -8.36 6.17
N GLY A 106 15.30 -7.33 6.38
CA GLY A 106 16.66 -7.54 6.89
C GLY A 106 16.74 -7.78 8.40
N ASP A 107 15.70 -7.45 9.18
CA ASP A 107 15.56 -7.85 10.59
C ASP A 107 14.08 -7.96 11.00
N PRO A 108 13.43 -9.11 10.74
CA PRO A 108 12.00 -9.29 11.01
C PRO A 108 11.59 -9.12 12.49
N LYS A 109 12.55 -9.13 13.43
CA LYS A 109 12.26 -8.91 14.86
C LYS A 109 11.84 -7.47 15.14
N GLN A 110 12.23 -6.53 14.28
CA GLN A 110 11.86 -5.11 14.39
C GLN A 110 10.46 -4.81 13.85
N LYS A 111 9.62 -5.83 13.63
CA LYS A 111 8.25 -5.64 13.15
C LYS A 111 7.45 -4.64 13.99
N GLU A 112 6.57 -3.90 13.34
CA GLU A 112 5.74 -2.88 13.97
C GLU A 112 4.28 -3.01 13.53
N THR A 113 3.34 -2.85 14.47
CA THR A 113 1.91 -2.71 14.16
C THR A 113 1.55 -1.23 14.16
N ILE A 114 1.17 -0.72 12.99
CA ILE A 114 0.88 0.68 12.74
C ILE A 114 -0.63 0.86 12.66
N ARG A 115 -1.16 1.87 13.36
CA ARG A 115 -2.57 2.26 13.33
C ARG A 115 -2.67 3.76 13.12
N THR A 116 -3.42 4.17 12.10
CA THR A 116 -3.58 5.58 11.72
C THR A 116 -5.04 5.89 11.47
N THR A 117 -5.43 7.14 11.74
CA THR A 117 -6.72 7.69 11.30
C THR A 117 -6.53 8.64 10.13
N HIS A 118 -5.38 9.32 10.07
CA HIS A 118 -5.01 10.26 9.02
C HIS A 118 -3.49 10.54 9.01
N HIS A 119 -2.71 9.67 8.37
CA HIS A 119 -1.27 9.83 8.08
C HIS A 119 -0.33 10.05 9.29
N GLU A 120 -0.69 9.64 10.50
CA GLU A 120 0.08 9.97 11.72
C GLU A 120 1.43 9.26 11.82
N HIS A 121 1.65 8.21 11.03
CA HIS A 121 2.82 7.35 11.16
C HIS A 121 3.44 6.96 9.80
N PRO A 122 4.00 7.92 9.02
CA PRO A 122 4.80 7.59 7.85
C PRO A 122 6.19 7.11 8.28
N ILE A 123 6.73 6.11 7.56
CA ILE A 123 8.04 5.53 7.87
C ILE A 123 8.86 5.23 6.61
N TYR A 124 10.18 5.26 6.77
CA TYR A 124 11.10 4.58 5.86
C TYR A 124 11.47 3.21 6.44
N ILE A 125 11.51 2.19 5.58
CA ILE A 125 11.93 0.82 5.90
C ILE A 125 13.18 0.49 5.08
N ASN A 126 14.34 0.45 5.72
CA ASN A 126 15.64 0.24 5.08
C ASN A 126 15.93 -1.24 4.82
N ALA A 127 16.72 -1.54 3.78
CA ALA A 127 17.18 -2.90 3.49
C ALA A 127 18.22 -3.40 4.51
N THR A 128 19.00 -2.48 5.08
CA THR A 128 20.14 -2.77 5.97
C THR A 128 20.25 -1.73 7.08
N GLY A 129 21.05 -2.04 8.09
CA GLY A 129 21.33 -1.17 9.24
C GLY A 129 20.73 -1.69 10.55
N ASP A 130 21.17 -1.12 11.67
CA ASP A 130 20.73 -1.56 13.00
C ASP A 130 19.29 -1.14 13.31
N ARG A 131 18.84 -0.03 12.74
CA ARG A 131 17.47 0.47 12.83
C ARG A 131 16.81 0.41 11.46
N MET A 132 15.94 -0.57 11.28
CA MET A 132 15.30 -0.80 9.99
C MET A 132 14.21 0.21 9.67
N MET A 133 13.51 0.73 10.70
CA MET A 133 12.41 1.66 10.50
C MET A 133 12.66 3.01 11.17
N ALA A 134 12.46 4.08 10.40
CA ALA A 134 12.65 5.46 10.83
C ALA A 134 11.41 6.31 10.49
N PRO A 135 11.00 7.23 11.38
CA PRO A 135 9.89 8.16 11.09
C PRO A 135 10.15 8.99 9.83
N ALA A 136 9.07 9.31 9.13
CA ALA A 136 9.08 10.16 7.94
C ALA A 136 7.91 11.16 7.99
N THR A 137 7.85 12.04 6.99
CA THR A 137 6.73 12.95 6.77
C THR A 137 5.84 12.45 5.64
N VAL A 138 4.62 12.99 5.53
CA VAL A 138 3.74 12.73 4.38
C VAL A 138 4.39 13.30 3.12
N ILE A 139 4.55 12.47 2.08
CA ILE A 139 5.09 12.89 0.78
C ILE A 139 4.29 12.26 -0.37
N ASN A 140 4.23 12.97 -1.50
CA ASN A 140 3.86 12.45 -2.82
C ASN A 140 2.48 11.78 -2.97
N HIS A 141 1.58 12.00 -2.02
CA HIS A 141 0.16 11.70 -2.13
C HIS A 141 -0.68 12.70 -1.33
N THR A 142 -1.95 12.85 -1.70
CA THR A 142 -2.88 13.83 -1.12
C THR A 142 -4.21 13.19 -0.68
N ASP A 143 -4.93 13.90 0.19
CA ASP A 143 -6.29 13.49 0.56
C ASP A 143 -7.26 13.53 -0.62
N ALA A 144 -7.08 14.45 -1.57
CA ALA A 144 -7.89 14.51 -2.79
C ALA A 144 -7.73 13.24 -3.64
N GLU A 145 -6.52 12.69 -3.72
CA GLU A 145 -6.25 11.43 -4.43
C GLU A 145 -6.85 10.23 -3.69
N LEU A 146 -6.79 10.22 -2.35
CA LEU A 146 -7.47 9.20 -1.54
C LEU A 146 -8.98 9.24 -1.74
N THR A 147 -9.59 10.43 -1.72
CA THR A 147 -11.03 10.61 -1.99
C THR A 147 -11.38 10.15 -3.39
N MET A 148 -10.63 10.58 -4.40
CA MET A 148 -10.82 10.15 -5.79
C MET A 148 -10.76 8.62 -5.89
N LEU A 149 -9.73 8.01 -5.30
CA LEU A 149 -9.47 6.58 -5.43
C LEU A 149 -10.53 5.74 -4.71
N GLU A 150 -10.92 6.10 -3.49
CA GLU A 150 -12.03 5.42 -2.78
C GLU A 150 -13.36 5.56 -3.53
N ASN A 151 -13.62 6.72 -4.14
CA ASN A 151 -14.84 6.93 -4.91
C ASN A 151 -14.94 6.02 -6.14
N THR A 152 -13.81 5.61 -6.74
CA THR A 152 -13.82 4.66 -7.87
C THR A 152 -14.42 3.30 -7.50
N VAL A 153 -14.44 2.96 -6.22
CA VAL A 153 -15.02 1.73 -5.67
C VAL A 153 -16.22 2.01 -4.75
N GLY A 154 -16.83 3.20 -4.87
CA GLY A 154 -18.05 3.58 -4.18
C GLY A 154 -17.89 3.78 -2.67
N ARG A 155 -16.69 4.14 -2.21
CA ARG A 155 -16.37 4.36 -0.80
C ARG A 155 -15.85 5.78 -0.56
N TRP A 156 -15.64 6.12 0.70
CA TRP A 156 -15.07 7.38 1.13
C TRP A 156 -13.97 7.13 2.16
N PRO A 157 -12.91 7.95 2.19
CA PRO A 157 -11.91 7.88 3.25
C PRO A 157 -12.57 8.03 4.64
N PRO A 158 -12.17 7.22 5.65
CA PRO A 158 -12.77 7.27 6.99
C PRO A 158 -12.70 8.65 7.65
N PHE A 159 -11.62 9.40 7.41
CA PHE A 159 -11.42 10.74 7.97
C PHE A 159 -12.40 11.80 7.41
N GLN A 160 -13.14 11.50 6.33
CA GLN A 160 -14.15 12.40 5.77
C GLN A 160 -15.57 12.15 6.27
N GLN A 161 -15.82 11.08 7.03
CA GLN A 161 -17.19 10.72 7.43
C GLN A 161 -17.86 11.74 8.36
N GLY A 162 -17.09 12.61 9.04
CA GLY A 162 -17.61 13.70 9.87
C GLY A 162 -17.88 15.02 9.14
N SER A 163 -17.52 15.15 7.86
CA SER A 163 -17.69 16.39 7.05
C SER A 163 -18.84 16.32 6.05
N ARG A 164 -19.76 15.35 6.23
CA ARG A 164 -20.89 15.13 5.33
C ARG A 164 -22.03 16.09 5.70
N TYR A 165 -22.24 17.10 4.87
CA TYR A 165 -23.47 17.90 4.81
C TYR A 165 -24.44 17.29 3.80
#